data_AF-A0A3D2EWH8-F1
#
_entry.id   AF-A0A3D2EWH8-F1
#
_cell.length_a   1.000
_cell.length_b   1.000
_cell.length_c   1.000
_cell.angle_alpha   90.00
_cell.angle_beta   90.00
_cell.angle_gamma   90.00
#
_symmetry.space_group_name_H-M   'P 1'
#
loop_
_entity.id
_entity.type
_entity.pdbx_description
1 polymer ?
#
loop_
_entity_poly.entity_id
_entity_poly.type
_entity_poly.pdbx_seq_one_letter_code
_entity_poly.pdbx_strand_id
1 'polypeptide(L)'
;MQVFGIVGWKNNGKTTLVERLIANLTRRGYKVGSIKHAHHDVDLDQPGRDSYRHRAAGASETMLATGKRWALMHEYGAEPEAPLEQLVTHFSACDLVIVEGYKQAAHNKIEVIREVNKNGLLADQVPNIKAIATNLDTVESDLPILDLDNIEQITDWLLQETGLSTPIASPTNPNDCYDPAQNLMLAQTVWDNMQQQVQAHRRQHLLDLDQCHNLVLATDIVSHFDSPRFDNVAVDGWAIKHTDLEANNYCLPAMDGEANAGAVNNLVLTPGHCLRVFTGARMPTGADTIVMQEDVEGRDNKCHFHPHTKANTNWRPRGEDVGKGDIILAKGQALRPQDIGLAAATGHSQLPVYEPVKVALFSTGDEVFEIGTKLPDNGIYDVNRYLLKALYQDLHCEVTDLGIIADNYDSLYTALSNAAHNHDLIVTSGGASTGDHDHIHQVLSNLGQVHAWRVAIKPGRPLAFGTLNNEQTLFL
;
A
#
# COMPACT_ATOMS: atom_id res chain seq x y z
N MET A 1 -15.40 -1.88 -30.32
CA MET A 1 -14.27 -1.04 -29.88
C MET A 1 -13.81 -0.22 -31.06
N GLN A 2 -13.92 1.09 -30.97
CA GLN A 2 -13.41 2.03 -31.98
C GLN A 2 -11.94 2.35 -31.69
N VAL A 3 -11.19 2.81 -32.69
CA VAL A 3 -9.79 3.26 -32.54
C VAL A 3 -9.66 4.64 -33.16
N PHE A 4 -9.13 5.59 -32.40
CA PHE A 4 -8.97 6.97 -32.86
C PHE A 4 -7.62 7.55 -32.47
N GLY A 5 -6.96 8.22 -33.40
CA GLY A 5 -5.58 8.69 -33.26
C GLY A 5 -5.46 10.17 -32.94
N ILE A 6 -4.49 10.53 -32.11
CA ILE A 6 -4.04 11.90 -31.88
C ILE A 6 -2.61 12.02 -32.43
N VAL A 7 -2.45 12.79 -33.50
CA VAL A 7 -1.17 13.01 -34.18
C VAL A 7 -0.79 14.48 -34.21
N GLY A 8 0.41 14.77 -34.67
CA GLY A 8 0.99 16.11 -34.62
C GLY A 8 2.51 16.02 -34.55
N TRP A 9 3.17 17.11 -34.87
CA TRP A 9 4.62 17.20 -34.76
C TRP A 9 5.08 17.26 -33.29
N LYS A 10 6.40 17.19 -33.07
CA LYS A 10 6.95 17.31 -31.70
C LYS A 10 6.50 18.65 -31.09
N ASN A 11 6.31 18.67 -29.77
CA ASN A 11 5.93 19.84 -28.97
C ASN A 11 4.59 20.52 -29.29
N ASN A 12 3.70 19.87 -30.04
CA ASN A 12 2.37 20.42 -30.36
C ASN A 12 1.28 20.06 -29.32
N GLY A 13 1.61 19.49 -28.15
CA GLY A 13 0.62 19.26 -27.07
C GLY A 13 -0.27 18.02 -27.23
N LYS A 14 0.13 17.03 -28.03
CA LYS A 14 -0.60 15.75 -28.21
C LYS A 14 -0.94 15.06 -26.89
N THR A 15 0.07 14.82 -26.04
CA THR A 15 -0.11 14.12 -24.77
C THR A 15 -1.13 14.85 -23.88
N THR A 16 -1.07 16.18 -23.81
CA THR A 16 -2.05 17.01 -23.09
C THR A 16 -3.47 16.83 -23.62
N LEU A 17 -3.65 16.78 -24.95
CA LEU A 17 -4.97 16.54 -25.52
C LEU A 17 -5.46 15.11 -25.21
N VAL A 18 -4.60 14.11 -25.34
CA VAL A 18 -4.91 12.70 -25.03
C VAL A 18 -5.40 12.57 -23.58
N GLU A 19 -4.69 13.14 -22.61
CA GLU A 19 -5.07 13.12 -21.20
C GLU A 19 -6.44 13.76 -20.96
N ARG A 20 -6.66 14.97 -21.51
CA ARG A 20 -7.93 15.70 -21.39
C ARG A 20 -9.09 14.92 -22.02
N LEU A 21 -8.85 14.30 -23.16
CA LEU A 21 -9.86 13.55 -23.92
C LEU A 21 -10.25 12.26 -23.20
N ILE A 22 -9.26 11.50 -22.70
CA ILE A 22 -9.51 10.29 -21.89
C ILE A 22 -10.31 10.68 -20.64
N ALA A 23 -9.88 11.71 -19.90
CA ALA A 23 -10.60 12.17 -18.72
C ALA A 23 -12.05 12.56 -19.02
N ASN A 24 -12.29 13.27 -20.12
CA ASN A 24 -13.63 13.71 -20.52
C ASN A 24 -14.53 12.54 -20.96
N LEU A 25 -14.00 11.61 -21.76
CA LEU A 25 -14.72 10.40 -22.19
C LEU A 25 -15.05 9.49 -21.00
N THR A 26 -14.11 9.26 -20.09
CA THR A 26 -14.36 8.47 -18.87
C THR A 26 -15.40 9.15 -17.98
N ARG A 27 -15.36 10.47 -17.83
CA ARG A 27 -16.40 11.24 -17.12
C ARG A 27 -17.79 11.06 -17.74
N ARG A 28 -17.85 10.89 -19.07
CA ARG A 28 -19.08 10.63 -19.83
C ARG A 28 -19.50 9.14 -19.85
N GLY A 29 -18.78 8.28 -19.12
CA GLY A 29 -19.15 6.87 -18.91
C GLY A 29 -18.56 5.88 -19.93
N TYR A 30 -17.69 6.33 -20.83
CA TYR A 30 -17.02 5.45 -21.78
C TYR A 30 -15.85 4.71 -21.13
N LYS A 31 -15.67 3.43 -21.47
CA LYS A 31 -14.45 2.66 -21.19
C LYS A 31 -13.43 2.98 -22.26
N VAL A 32 -12.30 3.57 -21.86
CA VAL A 32 -11.29 4.07 -22.78
C VAL A 32 -9.95 3.34 -22.57
N GLY A 33 -9.42 2.74 -23.63
CA GLY A 33 -8.04 2.26 -23.71
C GLY A 33 -7.12 3.35 -24.28
N SER A 34 -5.80 3.23 -24.08
CA SER A 34 -4.83 4.14 -24.70
C SER A 34 -3.56 3.44 -25.13
N ILE A 35 -3.03 3.82 -26.29
CA ILE A 35 -1.76 3.33 -26.84
C ILE A 35 -0.86 4.53 -27.12
N LYS A 36 0.40 4.45 -26.73
CA LYS A 36 1.43 5.44 -27.07
C LYS A 36 2.55 4.79 -27.85
N HIS A 37 2.83 5.29 -29.05
CA HIS A 37 3.96 4.85 -29.86
C HIS A 37 5.23 5.61 -29.44
N ALA A 38 6.21 4.90 -28.88
CA ALA A 38 7.51 5.45 -28.52
C ALA A 38 8.52 5.28 -29.68
N HIS A 39 9.33 6.30 -29.94
CA HIS A 39 10.37 6.29 -30.99
C HIS A 39 11.79 6.05 -30.44
N HIS A 40 11.91 5.74 -29.16
CA HIS A 40 13.16 5.41 -28.49
C HIS A 40 12.93 4.17 -27.62
N ASP A 41 14.01 3.46 -27.35
CA ASP A 41 13.99 2.30 -26.46
C ASP A 41 13.53 2.75 -25.07
N VAL A 42 12.41 2.18 -24.60
CA VAL A 42 11.79 2.47 -23.30
C VAL A 42 11.52 1.14 -22.64
N ASP A 43 12.20 0.91 -21.52
CA ASP A 43 11.94 -0.26 -20.70
C ASP A 43 10.87 0.06 -19.63
N LEU A 44 9.94 -0.88 -19.44
CA LEU A 44 8.93 -0.82 -18.39
C LEU A 44 9.45 -1.42 -17.07
N ASP A 45 10.62 -2.07 -17.10
CA ASP A 45 11.22 -2.78 -15.98
C ASP A 45 12.60 -2.20 -15.58
N GLN A 46 13.08 -2.53 -14.38
CA GLN A 46 14.37 -2.04 -13.87
C GLN A 46 15.44 -3.13 -13.95
N PRO A 47 16.63 -2.82 -14.50
CA PRO A 47 17.77 -3.73 -14.49
C PRO A 47 18.07 -4.29 -13.09
N GLY A 48 18.24 -5.61 -13.01
CA GLY A 48 18.57 -6.32 -11.76
C GLY A 48 17.36 -6.81 -10.94
N ARG A 49 16.13 -6.39 -11.27
CA ARG A 49 14.91 -6.99 -10.69
C ARG A 49 14.62 -8.35 -11.30
N ASP A 50 13.82 -9.16 -10.60
CA ASP A 50 13.58 -10.56 -10.98
C ASP A 50 12.93 -10.71 -12.36
N SER A 51 11.91 -9.90 -12.65
CA SER A 51 11.25 -9.88 -13.97
C SER A 51 12.19 -9.46 -15.11
N TYR A 52 13.08 -8.51 -14.86
CA TYR A 52 14.10 -8.11 -15.83
C TYR A 52 15.07 -9.26 -16.10
N ARG A 53 15.48 -9.99 -15.06
CA ARG A 53 16.35 -11.16 -15.19
C ARG A 53 15.67 -12.30 -15.95
N HIS A 54 14.36 -12.49 -15.82
CA HIS A 54 13.60 -13.48 -16.59
C HIS A 54 13.63 -13.15 -18.10
N ARG A 55 13.36 -11.90 -18.46
CA ARG A 55 13.43 -11.41 -19.85
C ARG A 55 14.84 -11.54 -20.42
N ALA A 56 15.85 -11.08 -19.67
CA ALA A 56 17.26 -11.19 -20.07
C ALA A 56 17.75 -12.64 -20.21
N ALA A 57 17.11 -13.60 -19.51
CA ALA A 57 17.37 -15.03 -19.67
C ALA A 57 16.72 -15.64 -20.94
N GLY A 58 15.96 -14.86 -21.71
CA GLY A 58 15.36 -15.28 -22.98
C GLY A 58 13.86 -15.59 -22.91
N ALA A 59 13.14 -15.16 -21.86
CA ALA A 59 11.70 -15.29 -21.83
C ALA A 59 11.05 -14.41 -22.91
N SER A 60 10.29 -15.02 -23.84
CA SER A 60 9.56 -14.30 -24.90
C SER A 60 8.42 -13.44 -24.35
N GLU A 61 7.83 -13.87 -23.23
CA GLU A 61 6.82 -13.12 -22.50
C GLU A 61 7.10 -13.18 -21.00
N THR A 62 6.91 -12.06 -20.30
CA THR A 62 7.03 -11.97 -18.84
C THR A 62 5.85 -11.17 -18.29
N MET A 63 5.18 -11.70 -17.26
CA MET A 63 4.06 -11.03 -16.60
C MET A 63 4.42 -10.62 -15.17
N LEU A 64 4.23 -9.35 -14.85
CA LEU A 64 4.30 -8.79 -13.51
C LEU A 64 2.87 -8.64 -12.96
N ALA A 65 2.53 -9.28 -11.84
CA ALA A 65 1.19 -9.26 -11.26
C ALA A 65 1.21 -8.88 -9.77
N THR A 66 0.24 -8.04 -9.37
CA THR A 66 0.01 -7.59 -7.98
C THR A 66 -1.48 -7.57 -7.69
N GLY A 67 -1.88 -7.41 -6.42
CA GLY A 67 -3.29 -7.29 -6.05
C GLY A 67 -4.03 -6.06 -6.63
N LYS A 68 -3.31 -5.10 -7.24
CA LYS A 68 -3.90 -3.89 -7.84
C LYS A 68 -3.91 -3.90 -9.38
N ARG A 69 -2.94 -4.56 -10.01
CA ARG A 69 -2.71 -4.54 -11.47
C ARG A 69 -1.72 -5.59 -11.91
N TRP A 70 -1.71 -5.85 -13.21
CA TRP A 70 -0.68 -6.63 -13.89
C TRP A 70 -0.17 -5.90 -15.14
N ALA A 71 1.04 -6.27 -15.58
CA ALA A 71 1.66 -5.82 -16.82
C ALA A 71 2.28 -7.02 -17.54
N LEU A 72 2.04 -7.14 -18.85
CA LEU A 72 2.62 -8.17 -19.72
C LEU A 72 3.63 -7.50 -20.66
N MET A 73 4.85 -8.01 -20.68
CA MET A 73 5.93 -7.59 -21.57
C MET A 73 6.16 -8.69 -22.60
N HIS A 74 6.15 -8.32 -23.88
CA HIS A 74 6.38 -9.20 -25.01
C HIS A 74 7.66 -8.76 -25.73
N GLU A 75 8.58 -9.69 -25.96
CA GLU A 75 9.86 -9.44 -26.63
C GLU A 75 9.78 -9.85 -28.11
N TYR A 76 9.93 -8.89 -29.02
CA TYR A 76 9.91 -9.17 -30.47
C TYR A 76 11.09 -10.03 -30.94
N GLY A 77 12.23 -9.98 -30.24
CA GLY A 77 13.44 -10.70 -30.66
C GLY A 77 13.87 -10.30 -32.09
N ALA A 78 13.75 -11.22 -33.04
CA ALA A 78 14.04 -10.99 -34.47
C ALA A 78 12.80 -10.69 -35.32
N GLU A 79 11.61 -10.70 -34.72
CA GLU A 79 10.34 -10.40 -35.40
C GLU A 79 10.17 -8.88 -35.58
N PRO A 80 9.47 -8.44 -36.65
CA PRO A 80 9.15 -7.02 -36.81
C PRO A 80 8.15 -6.56 -35.76
N GLU A 81 8.14 -5.24 -35.49
CA GLU A 81 7.15 -4.60 -34.62
C GLU A 81 5.72 -4.91 -35.09
N ALA A 82 4.84 -5.26 -34.14
CA ALA A 82 3.46 -5.60 -34.45
C ALA A 82 2.71 -4.37 -34.99
N PRO A 83 1.86 -4.56 -36.01
CA PRO A 83 0.98 -3.50 -36.46
C PRO A 83 -0.04 -3.13 -35.37
N LEU A 84 -0.51 -1.88 -35.38
CA LEU A 84 -1.45 -1.36 -34.38
C LEU A 84 -2.70 -2.23 -34.24
N GLU A 85 -3.20 -2.76 -35.35
CA GLU A 85 -4.38 -3.62 -35.41
C GLU A 85 -4.21 -4.87 -34.54
N GLN A 86 -2.99 -5.42 -34.46
CA GLN A 86 -2.67 -6.54 -33.58
C GLN A 86 -2.58 -6.09 -32.11
N LEU A 87 -1.93 -4.97 -31.82
CA LEU A 87 -1.77 -4.47 -30.45
C LEU A 87 -3.11 -4.16 -29.78
N VAL A 88 -4.07 -3.64 -30.54
CA VAL A 88 -5.43 -3.35 -30.06
C VAL A 88 -6.15 -4.61 -29.58
N THR A 89 -5.83 -5.81 -30.10
CA THR A 89 -6.48 -7.06 -29.67
C THR A 89 -6.15 -7.49 -28.24
N HIS A 90 -5.10 -6.92 -27.63
CA HIS A 90 -4.72 -7.21 -26.25
C HIS A 90 -5.53 -6.42 -25.21
N PHE A 91 -6.33 -5.43 -25.63
CA PHE A 91 -7.17 -4.67 -24.72
C PHE A 91 -8.35 -5.50 -24.21
N SER A 92 -8.70 -5.30 -22.94
CA SER A 92 -10.00 -5.75 -22.43
C SER A 92 -11.14 -4.96 -23.09
N ALA A 93 -12.38 -5.44 -22.93
CA ALA A 93 -13.55 -4.83 -23.55
C ALA A 93 -13.68 -3.34 -23.17
N CYS A 94 -13.38 -2.47 -24.13
CA CYS A 94 -13.54 -1.02 -24.05
C CYS A 94 -14.25 -0.47 -25.29
N ASP A 95 -14.80 0.73 -25.15
CA ASP A 95 -15.62 1.36 -26.20
C ASP A 95 -14.71 1.98 -27.26
N LEU A 96 -13.60 2.59 -26.83
CA LEU A 96 -12.67 3.35 -27.65
C LEU A 96 -11.22 3.18 -27.19
N VAL A 97 -10.29 3.06 -28.13
CA VAL A 97 -8.83 3.16 -27.89
C VAL A 97 -8.32 4.47 -28.48
N ILE A 98 -7.72 5.31 -27.64
CA ILE A 98 -7.05 6.55 -28.05
C ILE A 98 -5.56 6.26 -28.33
N VAL A 99 -5.11 6.58 -29.54
CA VAL A 99 -3.74 6.27 -29.99
C VAL A 99 -2.92 7.54 -30.13
N GLU A 100 -1.90 7.73 -29.29
CA GLU A 100 -0.89 8.77 -29.46
C GLU A 100 0.25 8.24 -30.35
N GLY A 101 0.32 8.69 -31.61
CA GLY A 101 1.36 8.28 -32.55
C GLY A 101 0.82 7.46 -33.73
N TYR A 102 1.57 6.45 -34.18
CA TYR A 102 1.20 5.61 -35.35
C TYR A 102 0.73 6.43 -36.57
N LYS A 103 1.48 7.46 -36.95
CA LYS A 103 1.06 8.46 -37.96
C LYS A 103 0.59 7.83 -39.27
N GLN A 104 1.26 6.75 -39.70
CA GLN A 104 1.02 6.07 -40.97
C GLN A 104 -0.01 4.92 -40.88
N ALA A 105 -0.50 4.56 -39.68
CA ALA A 105 -1.48 3.49 -39.53
C ALA A 105 -2.85 3.90 -40.11
N ALA A 106 -3.73 2.94 -40.43
CA ALA A 106 -4.94 3.19 -41.20
C ALA A 106 -6.11 3.86 -40.43
N HIS A 107 -6.07 3.88 -39.09
CA HIS A 107 -7.14 4.45 -38.25
C HIS A 107 -7.33 5.96 -38.43
N ASN A 108 -8.56 6.45 -38.21
CA ASN A 108 -8.90 7.87 -38.27
C ASN A 108 -8.22 8.65 -37.14
N LYS A 109 -7.82 9.90 -37.42
CA LYS A 109 -7.04 10.72 -36.48
C LYS A 109 -7.44 12.18 -36.52
N ILE A 110 -7.04 12.91 -35.48
CA ILE A 110 -6.98 14.37 -35.45
C ILE A 110 -5.53 14.83 -35.38
N GLU A 111 -5.19 15.88 -36.12
CA GLU A 111 -3.90 16.55 -36.01
C GLU A 111 -3.94 17.66 -34.98
N VAL A 112 -2.99 17.69 -34.06
CA VAL A 112 -2.82 18.77 -33.08
C VAL A 112 -1.74 19.74 -33.54
N ILE A 113 -2.09 21.02 -33.58
CA ILE A 113 -1.22 22.09 -34.04
C ILE A 113 -1.24 23.25 -33.05
N ARG A 114 -0.08 23.57 -32.49
CA ARG A 114 0.22 24.78 -31.73
C ARG A 114 1.19 25.68 -32.47
N GLU A 115 2.07 25.10 -33.30
CA GLU A 115 2.99 25.83 -34.16
C GLU A 115 3.17 25.08 -35.48
N VAL A 116 3.08 25.80 -36.61
CA VAL A 116 3.37 25.24 -37.93
C VAL A 116 4.88 25.15 -38.10
N ASN A 117 5.37 23.94 -38.37
CA ASN A 117 6.79 23.74 -38.63
C ASN A 117 7.10 23.71 -40.14
N LYS A 118 8.38 23.61 -40.49
CA LYS A 118 8.85 23.56 -41.88
C LYS A 118 8.33 22.37 -42.70
N ASN A 119 7.73 21.37 -42.05
CA ASN A 119 7.23 20.16 -42.68
C ASN A 119 5.74 20.25 -43.04
N GLY A 120 5.09 21.40 -42.81
CA GLY A 120 3.67 21.61 -43.12
C GLY A 120 2.72 20.82 -42.22
N LEU A 121 1.46 20.72 -42.65
CA LEU A 121 0.42 19.96 -41.95
C LEU A 121 0.61 18.46 -42.23
N LEU A 122 0.46 17.62 -41.21
CA LEU A 122 0.34 16.17 -41.44
C LEU A 122 -0.93 15.84 -42.22
N ALA A 123 -1.99 16.64 -42.07
CA ALA A 123 -3.24 16.53 -42.81
C ALA A 123 -3.03 16.47 -44.33
N ASP A 124 -2.05 17.20 -44.85
CA ASP A 124 -1.72 17.22 -46.28
C ASP A 124 -1.02 15.93 -46.75
N GLN A 125 -0.45 15.17 -45.80
CA GLN A 125 0.40 14.00 -46.06
C GLN A 125 -0.30 12.68 -45.69
N VAL A 126 -1.29 12.73 -44.80
CA VAL A 126 -1.90 11.56 -44.17
C VAL A 126 -3.43 11.63 -44.36
N PRO A 127 -4.00 10.82 -45.27
CA PRO A 127 -5.38 11.01 -45.76
C PRO A 127 -6.47 10.66 -44.74
N ASN A 128 -6.11 10.01 -43.64
CA ASN A 128 -7.03 9.63 -42.57
C ASN A 128 -6.99 10.59 -41.37
N ILE A 129 -6.41 11.77 -41.52
CA ILE A 129 -6.65 12.90 -40.62
C ILE A 129 -8.00 13.51 -41.00
N LYS A 130 -8.87 13.63 -39.99
CA LYS A 130 -10.29 13.99 -40.17
C LYS A 130 -10.63 15.38 -39.62
N ALA A 131 -9.76 15.95 -38.79
CA ALA A 131 -9.87 17.30 -38.26
C ALA A 131 -8.49 17.81 -37.82
N ILE A 132 -8.42 19.11 -37.54
CA ILE A 132 -7.27 19.79 -36.94
C ILE A 132 -7.72 20.43 -35.63
N ALA A 133 -7.05 20.14 -34.52
CA ALA A 133 -7.21 20.82 -33.25
C ALA A 133 -6.10 21.86 -33.06
N THR A 134 -6.46 23.14 -33.00
CA THR A 134 -5.49 24.24 -32.89
C THR A 134 -6.04 25.43 -32.10
N ASN A 135 -5.13 26.24 -31.60
CA ASN A 135 -5.38 27.55 -31.00
C ASN A 135 -4.79 28.69 -31.85
N LEU A 136 -4.38 28.40 -33.09
CA LEU A 136 -3.91 29.39 -34.06
C LEU A 136 -5.09 30.03 -34.78
N ASP A 137 -5.07 31.36 -34.92
CA ASP A 137 -6.14 32.12 -35.56
C ASP A 137 -6.24 31.85 -37.08
N THR A 138 -5.16 31.36 -37.71
CA THR A 138 -5.09 31.15 -39.17
C THR A 138 -4.39 29.82 -39.49
N VAL A 139 -5.19 28.78 -39.71
CA VAL A 139 -4.75 27.51 -40.32
C VAL A 139 -5.59 27.30 -41.58
N GLU A 140 -4.95 27.34 -42.75
CA GLU A 140 -5.61 27.03 -44.02
C GLU A 140 -5.73 25.50 -44.16
N SER A 141 -6.97 24.99 -44.10
CA SER A 141 -7.27 23.56 -44.30
C SER A 141 -8.73 23.38 -44.73
N ASP A 142 -8.98 22.37 -45.56
CA ASP A 142 -10.34 21.94 -45.93
C ASP A 142 -10.99 21.05 -44.84
N LEU A 143 -10.25 20.71 -43.79
CA LEU A 143 -10.73 19.89 -42.68
C LEU A 143 -11.40 20.75 -41.59
N PRO A 144 -12.32 20.17 -40.81
CA PRO A 144 -12.85 20.81 -39.61
C PRO A 144 -11.74 21.29 -38.67
N ILE A 145 -11.79 22.56 -38.28
CA ILE A 145 -10.93 23.16 -37.27
C ILE A 145 -11.65 23.15 -35.92
N LEU A 146 -11.05 22.50 -34.92
CA LEU A 146 -11.55 22.42 -33.55
C LEU A 146 -10.67 23.27 -32.63
N ASP A 147 -11.30 23.93 -31.66
CA ASP A 147 -10.58 24.69 -30.64
C ASP A 147 -9.85 23.70 -29.71
N LEU A 148 -8.53 23.77 -29.72
CA LEU A 148 -7.66 22.90 -28.92
C LEU A 148 -7.93 23.02 -27.40
N ASP A 149 -8.48 24.14 -26.95
CA ASP A 149 -8.81 24.37 -25.54
C ASP A 149 -10.26 24.04 -25.20
N ASN A 150 -11.12 23.74 -26.17
CA ASN A 150 -12.48 23.30 -25.97
C ASN A 150 -12.61 21.76 -26.03
N ILE A 151 -12.31 21.10 -24.90
CA ILE A 151 -12.34 19.64 -24.86
C ILE A 151 -13.74 19.05 -25.08
N GLU A 152 -14.81 19.74 -24.68
CA GLU A 152 -16.17 19.24 -24.88
C GLU A 152 -16.50 19.18 -26.37
N GLN A 153 -16.12 20.21 -27.15
CA GLN A 153 -16.28 20.23 -28.61
C GLN A 153 -15.50 19.09 -29.27
N ILE A 154 -14.25 18.87 -28.88
CA ILE A 154 -13.42 17.79 -29.45
C ILE A 154 -14.03 16.42 -29.13
N THR A 155 -14.49 16.21 -27.90
CA THR A 155 -15.15 14.96 -27.51
C THR A 155 -16.44 14.73 -28.30
N ASP A 156 -17.30 15.75 -28.42
CA ASP A 156 -18.57 15.64 -29.16
C ASP A 156 -18.33 15.29 -30.63
N TRP A 157 -17.38 15.97 -31.26
CA TRP A 157 -16.99 15.71 -32.64
C TRP A 157 -16.41 14.29 -32.80
N LEU A 158 -15.55 13.84 -31.87
CA LEU A 158 -14.99 12.49 -31.91
C LEU A 158 -16.08 11.42 -31.79
N LEU A 159 -17.04 11.60 -30.88
CA LEU A 159 -18.14 10.66 -30.68
C LEU A 159 -19.02 10.56 -31.92
N GLN A 160 -19.25 11.70 -32.59
CA GLN A 160 -19.95 11.74 -33.86
C GLN A 160 -19.17 11.00 -34.97
N GLU A 161 -17.86 11.26 -35.10
CA GLU A 161 -17.00 10.63 -36.11
C GLU A 161 -16.86 9.12 -35.91
N THR A 162 -16.79 8.67 -34.65
CA THR A 162 -16.65 7.24 -34.31
C THR A 162 -17.99 6.49 -34.29
N GLY A 163 -19.11 7.21 -34.36
CA GLY A 163 -20.46 6.64 -34.25
C GLY A 163 -20.77 6.02 -32.88
N LEU A 164 -20.00 6.37 -31.84
CA LEU A 164 -20.22 5.87 -30.49
C LEU A 164 -21.44 6.58 -29.90
N SER A 165 -22.55 5.84 -29.75
CA SER A 165 -23.71 6.32 -29.01
C SER A 165 -23.33 6.61 -27.56
N THR A 166 -23.94 7.64 -26.96
CA THR A 166 -23.87 7.88 -25.51
C THR A 166 -24.13 6.56 -24.79
N PRO A 167 -23.24 6.10 -23.88
CA PRO A 167 -23.47 4.87 -23.15
C PRO A 167 -24.81 5.05 -22.45
N ILE A 168 -25.70 4.07 -22.55
CA ILE A 168 -26.92 4.07 -21.75
C ILE A 168 -26.43 4.20 -20.32
N ALA A 169 -26.69 5.36 -19.70
CA ALA A 169 -26.39 5.58 -18.30
C ALA A 169 -26.92 4.34 -17.56
N SER A 170 -26.05 3.69 -16.80
CA SER A 170 -26.48 2.60 -15.93
C SER A 170 -27.76 3.07 -15.24
N PRO A 171 -28.85 2.28 -15.24
CA PRO A 171 -30.16 2.76 -14.82
C PRO A 171 -30.00 3.55 -13.53
N THR A 172 -30.30 4.86 -13.58
CA THR A 172 -30.33 5.72 -12.40
C THR A 172 -31.14 4.96 -11.38
N ASN A 173 -30.50 4.61 -10.28
CA ASN A 173 -31.21 3.97 -9.20
C ASN A 173 -32.36 4.94 -8.86
N PRO A 174 -33.64 4.57 -8.98
CA PRO A 174 -34.75 5.49 -8.70
C PRO A 174 -34.75 5.96 -7.23
N ASN A 175 -33.90 5.35 -6.40
CA ASN A 175 -33.58 5.75 -5.06
C ASN A 175 -32.17 6.39 -4.96
N ASP A 176 -31.67 7.06 -6.00
CA ASP A 176 -30.51 7.93 -5.86
C ASP A 176 -30.98 9.31 -5.37
N CYS A 177 -30.37 9.77 -4.29
CA CYS A 177 -30.56 11.11 -3.76
C CYS A 177 -29.56 12.09 -4.40
N TYR A 178 -28.95 11.70 -5.54
CA TYR A 178 -27.86 12.43 -6.17
C TYR A 178 -28.43 13.46 -7.15
N ASP A 179 -28.62 14.67 -6.64
CA ASP A 179 -28.94 15.82 -7.48
C ASP A 179 -27.62 16.53 -7.85
N PRO A 180 -27.26 16.63 -9.14
CA PRO A 180 -26.07 17.35 -9.61
C PRO A 180 -26.01 18.82 -9.19
N ALA A 181 -27.15 19.42 -8.80
CA ALA A 181 -27.20 20.77 -8.24
C ALA A 181 -26.70 20.85 -6.78
N GLN A 182 -26.53 19.71 -6.09
CA GLN A 182 -25.98 19.67 -4.75
C GLN A 182 -24.46 19.83 -4.82
N ASN A 183 -23.93 20.86 -4.17
CA ASN A 183 -22.50 21.09 -4.04
C ASN A 183 -21.88 20.08 -3.05
N LEU A 184 -21.69 18.85 -3.50
CA LEU A 184 -21.12 17.74 -2.72
C LEU A 184 -19.59 17.73 -2.82
N MET A 185 -18.91 17.49 -1.70
CA MET A 185 -17.46 17.31 -1.67
C MET A 185 -17.08 15.84 -1.92
N LEU A 186 -16.02 15.61 -2.68
CA LEU A 186 -15.48 14.26 -2.86
C LEU A 186 -14.98 13.71 -1.52
N ALA A 187 -15.23 12.43 -1.26
CA ALA A 187 -14.76 11.75 -0.04
C ALA A 187 -13.25 11.90 0.17
N GLN A 188 -12.47 11.81 -0.91
CA GLN A 188 -11.02 12.00 -0.84
C GLN A 188 -10.65 13.43 -0.41
N THR A 189 -11.32 14.45 -0.95
CA THR A 189 -11.07 15.85 -0.56
C THR A 189 -11.41 16.09 0.92
N VAL A 190 -12.52 15.52 1.39
CA VAL A 190 -12.90 15.58 2.81
C VAL A 190 -11.86 14.89 3.68
N TRP A 191 -11.43 13.69 3.29
CA TRP A 191 -10.37 12.95 3.98
C TRP A 191 -9.06 13.72 4.05
N ASP A 192 -8.61 14.29 2.94
CA ASP A 192 -7.37 15.09 2.87
C ASP A 192 -7.46 16.33 3.78
N ASN A 193 -8.62 17.00 3.81
CA ASN A 193 -8.87 18.14 4.70
C ASN A 193 -8.84 17.74 6.18
N MET A 194 -9.46 16.60 6.54
CA MET A 194 -9.39 16.06 7.89
C MET A 194 -7.94 15.78 8.28
N GLN A 195 -7.18 15.11 7.41
CA GLN A 195 -5.78 14.78 7.67
C GLN A 195 -4.89 16.01 7.89
N GLN A 196 -5.17 17.13 7.22
CA GLN A 196 -4.43 18.38 7.42
C GLN A 196 -4.66 19.02 8.80
N GLN A 197 -5.77 18.70 9.47
CA GLN A 197 -6.12 19.23 10.79
C GLN A 197 -5.71 18.30 11.93
N VAL A 198 -5.30 17.07 11.63
CA VAL A 198 -4.87 16.09 12.64
C VAL A 198 -3.36 16.17 12.84
N GLN A 199 -2.93 16.24 14.10
CA GLN A 199 -1.54 16.07 14.48
C GLN A 199 -1.34 14.74 15.21
N ALA A 200 -0.30 14.00 14.85
CA ALA A 200 0.03 12.76 15.55
C ALA A 200 0.38 13.06 17.02
N HIS A 201 -0.34 12.41 17.94
CA HIS A 201 -0.12 12.54 19.37
C HIS A 201 1.30 12.06 19.72
N ARG A 202 2.02 12.83 20.55
CA ARG A 202 3.46 12.58 20.84
C ARG A 202 3.74 12.06 22.26
N ARG A 203 2.70 11.69 23.01
CA ARG A 203 2.90 11.16 24.36
C ARG A 203 3.39 9.72 24.25
N GLN A 204 4.41 9.39 25.02
CA GLN A 204 5.13 8.13 24.95
C GLN A 204 5.29 7.56 26.35
N HIS A 205 5.22 6.24 26.48
CA HIS A 205 5.57 5.51 27.68
C HIS A 205 6.62 4.47 27.37
N LEU A 206 7.42 4.16 28.38
CA LEU A 206 8.21 2.94 28.40
C LEU A 206 7.39 1.89 29.16
N LEU A 207 6.93 0.86 28.44
CA LEU A 207 6.12 -0.22 29.02
C LEU A 207 6.89 -1.52 29.01
N ASP A 208 6.54 -2.42 29.93
CA ASP A 208 7.03 -3.79 29.92
C ASP A 208 6.59 -4.50 28.64
N LEU A 209 7.46 -5.37 28.12
CA LEU A 209 7.29 -5.98 26.80
C LEU A 209 5.95 -6.71 26.63
N ASP A 210 5.44 -7.32 27.69
CA ASP A 210 4.15 -8.03 27.72
C ASP A 210 2.92 -7.10 27.66
N GLN A 211 3.09 -5.81 27.93
CA GLN A 211 2.07 -4.77 27.82
C GLN A 211 2.10 -4.03 26.47
N CYS A 212 3.09 -4.32 25.62
CA CYS A 212 3.32 -3.58 24.38
C CYS A 212 2.52 -4.11 23.17
N HIS A 213 1.86 -5.26 23.30
CA HIS A 213 1.14 -5.89 22.19
C HIS A 213 0.06 -4.96 21.61
N ASN A 214 0.09 -4.82 20.28
CA ASN A 214 -0.74 -3.95 19.46
C ASN A 214 -0.63 -2.44 19.72
N LEU A 215 0.35 -1.99 20.52
CA LEU A 215 0.69 -0.57 20.62
C LEU A 215 1.62 -0.16 19.48
N VAL A 216 1.74 1.14 19.26
CA VAL A 216 2.60 1.70 18.21
C VAL A 216 3.94 2.11 18.78
N LEU A 217 5.02 1.62 18.17
CA LEU A 217 6.38 1.87 18.62
C LEU A 217 6.78 3.33 18.41
N ALA A 218 7.37 3.95 19.44
CA ALA A 218 7.68 5.37 19.46
C ALA A 218 9.06 5.74 18.91
N THR A 219 10.01 4.80 18.93
CA THR A 219 11.37 4.97 18.43
C THR A 219 11.86 3.66 17.80
N ASP A 220 12.81 3.74 16.88
CA ASP A 220 13.45 2.55 16.34
C ASP A 220 14.09 1.73 17.48
N ILE A 221 13.95 0.41 17.39
CA ILE A 221 14.59 -0.52 18.31
C ILE A 221 15.72 -1.20 17.57
N VAL A 222 16.90 -1.15 18.18
CA VAL A 222 18.13 -1.69 17.61
C VAL A 222 18.59 -2.91 18.38
N SER A 223 19.23 -3.86 17.70
CA SER A 223 19.84 -4.99 18.40
C SER A 223 21.14 -4.57 19.10
N HIS A 224 21.30 -4.94 20.37
CA HIS A 224 22.52 -4.63 21.14
C HIS A 224 23.66 -5.63 20.91
N PHE A 225 23.37 -6.78 20.31
CA PHE A 225 24.32 -7.85 20.04
C PHE A 225 23.93 -8.60 18.75
N ASP A 226 24.89 -9.32 18.19
CA ASP A 226 24.62 -10.19 17.04
C ASP A 226 23.73 -11.37 17.46
N SER A 227 22.80 -11.79 16.61
CA SER A 227 22.02 -13.01 16.74
C SER A 227 22.26 -13.92 15.52
N PRO A 228 22.78 -15.14 15.69
CA PRO A 228 23.34 -15.71 16.92
C PRO A 228 24.53 -14.90 17.48
N ARG A 229 24.77 -14.97 18.80
CA ARG A 229 25.86 -14.22 19.49
C ARG A 229 27.26 -14.71 19.18
N PHE A 230 27.38 -15.90 18.62
CA PHE A 230 28.60 -16.58 18.27
C PHE A 230 28.27 -17.63 17.20
N ASP A 231 29.28 -18.05 16.46
CA ASP A 231 29.14 -19.17 15.51
C ASP A 231 28.66 -20.40 16.28
N ASN A 232 27.52 -20.95 15.90
CA ASN A 232 26.90 -22.06 16.61
C ASN A 232 26.48 -23.20 15.69
N VAL A 233 26.36 -24.36 16.30
CA VAL A 233 26.05 -25.64 15.65
C VAL A 233 24.57 -25.66 15.25
N ALA A 234 24.27 -26.01 13.99
CA ALA A 234 22.89 -26.00 13.47
C ALA A 234 22.14 -27.33 13.67
N VAL A 235 22.88 -28.43 13.82
CA VAL A 235 22.36 -29.80 13.92
C VAL A 235 23.21 -30.62 14.88
N ASP A 236 22.62 -31.64 15.49
CA ASP A 236 23.37 -32.58 16.32
C ASP A 236 24.31 -33.43 15.46
N GLY A 237 25.56 -33.57 15.87
CA GLY A 237 26.56 -34.16 14.99
C GLY A 237 28.00 -34.11 15.46
N TRP A 238 28.89 -34.06 14.48
CA TRP A 238 30.34 -34.11 14.66
C TRP A 238 31.00 -32.90 14.00
N ALA A 239 31.67 -32.10 14.81
CA ALA A 239 32.51 -31.00 14.35
C ALA A 239 33.85 -31.53 13.85
N ILE A 240 34.22 -31.07 12.66
CA ILE A 240 35.48 -31.43 11.98
C ILE A 240 36.12 -30.18 11.36
N LYS A 241 37.42 -30.31 11.07
CA LYS A 241 38.10 -29.49 10.08
C LYS A 241 38.02 -30.24 8.75
N HIS A 242 37.30 -29.71 7.78
CA HIS A 242 37.02 -30.44 6.53
C HIS A 242 38.28 -30.94 5.82
N THR A 243 39.35 -30.12 5.83
CA THR A 243 40.64 -30.44 5.20
C THR A 243 41.34 -31.67 5.80
N ASP A 244 40.94 -32.11 7.00
CA ASP A 244 41.53 -33.27 7.65
C ASP A 244 40.93 -34.59 7.14
N LEU A 245 39.79 -34.57 6.44
CA LEU A 245 39.09 -35.77 6.01
C LEU A 245 39.93 -36.61 5.02
N GLU A 246 40.33 -36.03 3.89
CA GLU A 246 41.03 -36.78 2.83
C GLU A 246 42.39 -37.30 3.32
N ALA A 247 43.12 -36.48 4.08
CA ALA A 247 44.41 -36.84 4.66
C ALA A 247 44.32 -38.04 5.63
N ASN A 248 43.15 -38.28 6.21
CA ASN A 248 42.89 -39.37 7.14
C ASN A 248 41.93 -40.44 6.57
N ASN A 249 41.80 -40.51 5.23
CA ASN A 249 40.95 -41.47 4.54
C ASN A 249 39.50 -41.50 5.07
N TYR A 250 38.96 -40.31 5.34
CA TYR A 250 37.61 -40.06 5.85
C TYR A 250 37.29 -40.75 7.19
N CYS A 251 38.31 -40.99 8.01
CA CYS A 251 38.19 -41.65 9.30
C CYS A 251 38.96 -40.87 10.36
N LEU A 252 38.25 -40.23 11.29
CA LEU A 252 38.87 -39.42 12.35
C LEU A 252 38.61 -40.03 13.73
N PRO A 253 39.59 -40.08 14.64
CA PRO A 253 39.34 -40.37 16.04
C PRO A 253 38.47 -39.28 16.68
N ALA A 254 37.54 -39.70 17.54
CA ALA A 254 36.80 -38.78 18.40
C ALA A 254 37.70 -38.27 19.53
N MET A 255 37.69 -36.97 19.80
CA MET A 255 38.30 -36.45 21.03
C MET A 255 37.41 -36.73 22.24
N ASP A 256 38.00 -36.65 23.43
CA ASP A 256 37.25 -36.68 24.68
C ASP A 256 36.43 -35.38 24.87
N GLY A 257 35.18 -35.54 25.31
CA GLY A 257 34.26 -34.43 25.58
C GLY A 257 33.25 -34.16 24.47
N GLU A 258 32.38 -33.20 24.72
CA GLU A 258 31.27 -32.83 23.84
C GLU A 258 30.92 -31.34 24.00
N ALA A 259 30.52 -30.69 22.90
CA ALA A 259 30.04 -29.31 22.92
C ALA A 259 28.52 -29.30 23.10
N ASN A 260 28.07 -28.81 24.26
CA ASN A 260 26.66 -28.71 24.62
C ASN A 260 26.14 -27.27 24.55
N ALA A 261 24.85 -27.09 24.24
CA ALA A 261 24.20 -25.79 24.31
C ALA A 261 24.26 -25.22 25.74
N GLY A 262 24.56 -23.93 25.85
CA GLY A 262 24.69 -23.25 27.16
C GLY A 262 25.98 -23.50 27.92
N ALA A 263 26.87 -24.39 27.45
CA ALA A 263 28.19 -24.57 28.05
C ALA A 263 29.11 -23.37 27.78
N VAL A 264 29.92 -22.98 28.77
CA VAL A 264 30.81 -21.81 28.70
C VAL A 264 32.20 -22.17 28.10
N ASN A 265 32.47 -23.46 27.92
CA ASN A 265 33.79 -23.92 27.52
C ASN A 265 34.04 -23.66 26.04
N ASN A 266 35.07 -22.85 25.74
CA ASN A 266 35.59 -22.70 24.38
C ASN A 266 36.45 -23.93 24.05
N LEU A 267 35.81 -24.97 23.50
CA LEU A 267 36.51 -26.16 23.03
C LEU A 267 37.33 -25.83 21.79
N VAL A 268 38.51 -26.46 21.67
CA VAL A 268 39.42 -26.34 20.54
C VAL A 268 39.48 -27.69 19.86
N LEU A 269 39.22 -27.73 18.55
CA LEU A 269 39.33 -28.95 17.77
C LEU A 269 40.79 -29.34 17.61
N THR A 270 41.17 -30.50 18.14
CA THR A 270 42.47 -31.12 17.88
C THR A 270 42.57 -31.46 16.38
N PRO A 271 43.64 -31.03 15.68
CA PRO A 271 43.83 -31.38 14.27
C PRO A 271 43.77 -32.90 14.05
N GLY A 272 43.14 -33.32 12.95
CA GLY A 272 42.94 -34.73 12.62
C GLY A 272 41.95 -35.47 13.52
N HIS A 273 41.16 -34.78 14.35
CA HIS A 273 40.13 -35.38 15.21
C HIS A 273 38.75 -34.82 14.87
N CYS A 274 37.71 -35.49 15.39
CA CYS A 274 36.35 -34.96 15.42
C CYS A 274 35.86 -34.77 16.86
N LEU A 275 34.89 -33.87 17.06
CA LEU A 275 34.28 -33.60 18.36
C LEU A 275 32.77 -33.72 18.25
N ARG A 276 32.14 -34.43 19.19
CA ARG A 276 30.69 -34.50 19.26
C ARG A 276 30.12 -33.15 19.69
N VAL A 277 29.12 -32.67 18.96
CA VAL A 277 28.50 -31.37 19.20
C VAL A 277 26.98 -31.46 19.08
N PHE A 278 26.29 -30.60 19.82
CA PHE A 278 24.83 -30.53 19.82
C PHE A 278 24.34 -29.16 19.34
N THR A 279 23.12 -29.14 18.82
CA THR A 279 22.45 -27.95 18.27
C THR A 279 22.47 -26.80 19.25
N GLY A 280 22.88 -25.62 18.78
CA GLY A 280 23.02 -24.41 19.59
C GLY A 280 24.31 -24.31 20.40
N ALA A 281 25.14 -25.36 20.46
CA ALA A 281 26.47 -25.27 21.05
C ALA A 281 27.36 -24.31 20.25
N ARG A 282 28.32 -23.68 20.93
CA ARG A 282 29.35 -22.85 20.27
C ARG A 282 30.21 -23.73 19.35
N MET A 283 30.53 -23.23 18.16
CA MET A 283 31.44 -23.88 17.25
C MET A 283 32.83 -24.07 17.92
N PRO A 284 33.38 -25.29 17.95
CA PRO A 284 34.73 -25.52 18.44
C PRO A 284 35.75 -24.74 17.61
N THR A 285 36.73 -24.12 18.26
CA THR A 285 37.78 -23.37 17.56
C THR A 285 38.56 -24.31 16.65
N GLY A 286 38.68 -23.96 15.37
CA GLY A 286 39.36 -24.79 14.37
C GLY A 286 38.43 -25.74 13.61
N ALA A 287 37.20 -25.96 14.06
CA ALA A 287 36.18 -26.62 13.24
C ALA A 287 35.64 -25.63 12.19
N ASP A 288 35.28 -26.15 11.02
CA ASP A 288 34.60 -25.39 9.96
C ASP A 288 33.36 -26.08 9.41
N THR A 289 33.13 -27.34 9.78
CA THR A 289 32.05 -28.16 9.22
C THR A 289 31.45 -29.04 10.31
N ILE A 290 30.11 -29.13 10.34
CA ILE A 290 29.38 -30.10 11.16
C ILE A 290 28.74 -31.15 10.25
N VAL A 291 28.94 -32.42 10.58
CA VAL A 291 28.29 -33.57 9.91
C VAL A 291 27.22 -34.12 10.83
N MET A 292 26.01 -34.32 10.32
CA MET A 292 24.87 -34.85 11.09
C MET A 292 25.24 -36.21 11.68
N GLN A 293 24.85 -36.48 12.93
CA GLN A 293 25.21 -37.74 13.59
C GLN A 293 24.66 -38.96 12.84
N GLU A 294 23.55 -38.81 12.12
CA GLU A 294 22.92 -39.84 11.30
C GLU A 294 23.78 -40.23 10.09
N ASP A 295 24.67 -39.34 9.65
CA ASP A 295 25.56 -39.52 8.49
C ASP A 295 26.97 -39.99 8.89
N VAL A 296 27.20 -40.28 10.18
CA VAL A 296 28.50 -40.69 10.72
C VAL A 296 28.41 -42.08 11.31
N GLU A 297 29.24 -42.99 10.80
CA GLU A 297 29.34 -44.34 11.34
C GLU A 297 30.46 -44.41 12.40
N GLY A 298 30.10 -44.75 13.64
CA GLY A 298 31.07 -45.00 14.71
C GLY A 298 31.56 -46.46 14.71
N ARG A 299 32.87 -46.69 14.54
CA ARG A 299 33.51 -48.02 14.63
C ARG A 299 34.92 -47.90 15.20
N ASP A 300 35.35 -48.85 16.03
CA ASP A 300 36.72 -48.93 16.56
C ASP A 300 37.26 -47.63 17.19
N ASN A 301 36.42 -46.92 17.97
CA ASN A 301 36.70 -45.60 18.56
C ASN A 301 37.02 -44.49 17.54
N LYS A 302 36.56 -44.64 16.29
CA LYS A 302 36.67 -43.64 15.23
C LYS A 302 35.32 -43.36 14.59
N CYS A 303 35.22 -42.18 14.00
CA CYS A 303 34.09 -41.73 13.22
C CYS A 303 34.44 -41.81 11.73
N HIS A 304 33.61 -42.51 10.97
CA HIS A 304 33.72 -42.63 9.52
C HIS A 304 32.75 -41.65 8.86
N PHE A 305 33.29 -40.84 7.96
CA PHE A 305 32.57 -39.79 7.24
C PHE A 305 32.42 -40.17 5.77
N HIS A 306 31.37 -39.66 5.12
CA HIS A 306 31.17 -39.93 3.70
C HIS A 306 32.20 -39.17 2.83
N PRO A 307 32.73 -39.76 1.74
CA PRO A 307 33.64 -39.08 0.82
C PRO A 307 33.08 -37.82 0.13
N HIS A 308 31.78 -37.59 0.25
CA HIS A 308 31.07 -36.43 -0.32
C HIS A 308 30.61 -35.42 0.74
N THR A 309 31.14 -35.50 1.96
CA THR A 309 30.91 -34.47 2.99
C THR A 309 31.33 -33.10 2.45
N LYS A 310 30.38 -32.16 2.46
CA LYS A 310 30.60 -30.79 1.99
C LYS A 310 31.29 -29.96 3.07
N ALA A 311 32.20 -29.08 2.67
CA ALA A 311 32.84 -28.14 3.58
C ALA A 311 31.86 -27.02 3.99
N ASN A 312 32.07 -26.43 5.16
CA ASN A 312 31.36 -25.25 5.66
C ASN A 312 29.84 -25.43 5.79
N THR A 313 29.38 -26.63 6.17
CA THR A 313 27.95 -26.92 6.34
C THR A 313 27.53 -27.09 7.79
N ASN A 314 26.23 -26.88 8.04
CA ASN A 314 25.51 -27.20 9.27
C ASN A 314 26.01 -26.45 10.54
N TRP A 315 26.49 -25.23 10.35
CA TRP A 315 26.68 -24.26 11.41
C TRP A 315 26.17 -22.90 10.95
N ARG A 316 25.90 -22.03 11.91
CA ARG A 316 25.30 -20.72 11.70
C ARG A 316 26.29 -19.65 12.14
N PRO A 317 26.69 -18.72 11.26
CA PRO A 317 27.63 -17.69 11.62
C PRO A 317 27.02 -16.68 12.60
N ARG A 318 27.87 -16.06 13.41
CA ARG A 318 27.49 -14.97 14.29
C ARG A 318 26.80 -13.85 13.49
N GLY A 319 25.63 -13.42 13.94
CA GLY A 319 24.88 -12.33 13.32
C GLY A 319 24.12 -12.69 12.04
N GLU A 320 23.98 -13.98 11.73
CA GLU A 320 23.21 -14.45 10.55
C GLU A 320 21.76 -13.95 10.55
N ASP A 321 21.09 -13.92 11.71
CA ASP A 321 19.69 -13.48 11.82
C ASP A 321 19.60 -11.95 11.91
N VAL A 322 20.38 -11.37 12.81
CA VAL A 322 20.37 -9.93 13.14
C VAL A 322 21.77 -9.49 13.52
N GLY A 323 22.27 -8.46 12.86
CA GLY A 323 23.53 -7.82 13.22
C GLY A 323 23.37 -6.87 14.40
N LYS A 324 24.43 -6.73 15.20
CA LYS A 324 24.50 -5.67 16.20
C LYS A 324 24.35 -4.30 15.53
N GLY A 325 23.40 -3.51 16.04
CA GLY A 325 23.11 -2.16 15.54
C GLY A 325 22.02 -2.12 14.47
N ASP A 326 21.57 -3.26 13.96
CA ASP A 326 20.45 -3.30 13.01
C ASP A 326 19.16 -2.83 13.69
N ILE A 327 18.35 -2.06 12.97
CA ILE A 327 16.99 -1.71 13.38
C ILE A 327 16.12 -2.95 13.21
N ILE A 328 15.68 -3.52 14.33
CA ILE A 328 14.86 -4.72 14.37
C ILE A 328 13.36 -4.41 14.35
N LEU A 329 12.96 -3.25 14.87
CA LEU A 329 11.60 -2.75 14.83
C LEU A 329 11.64 -1.25 14.52
N ALA A 330 10.84 -0.82 13.55
CA ALA A 330 10.86 0.58 13.10
C ALA A 330 9.85 1.42 13.87
N LYS A 331 10.18 2.68 14.15
CA LYS A 331 9.27 3.69 14.68
C LYS A 331 7.99 3.75 13.86
N GLY A 332 6.84 3.84 14.53
CA GLY A 332 5.53 3.90 13.90
C GLY A 332 4.96 2.52 13.54
N GLN A 333 5.70 1.44 13.78
CA GLN A 333 5.20 0.08 13.60
C GLN A 333 4.19 -0.27 14.70
N ALA A 334 3.04 -0.83 14.31
CA ALA A 334 2.14 -1.50 15.22
C ALA A 334 2.73 -2.85 15.62
N LEU A 335 2.89 -3.09 16.92
CA LEU A 335 3.59 -4.25 17.46
C LEU A 335 2.71 -5.50 17.44
N ARG A 336 3.12 -6.50 16.65
CA ARG A 336 2.46 -7.81 16.53
C ARG A 336 3.12 -8.85 17.44
N PRO A 337 2.53 -10.05 17.65
CA PRO A 337 3.15 -11.09 18.47
C PRO A 337 4.60 -11.45 18.08
N GLN A 338 4.90 -11.50 16.78
CA GLN A 338 6.25 -11.78 16.29
C GLN A 338 7.24 -10.64 16.58
N ASP A 339 6.77 -9.40 16.65
CA ASP A 339 7.58 -8.23 16.94
C ASP A 339 7.98 -8.22 18.42
N ILE A 340 7.04 -8.59 19.29
CA ILE A 340 7.29 -8.86 20.71
C ILE A 340 8.34 -9.97 20.87
N GLY A 341 8.21 -11.07 20.13
CA GLY A 341 9.19 -12.16 20.12
C GLY A 341 10.60 -11.71 19.70
N LEU A 342 10.71 -10.87 18.68
CA LEU A 342 11.99 -10.34 18.20
C LEU A 342 12.64 -9.39 19.21
N ALA A 343 11.86 -8.51 19.84
CA ALA A 343 12.33 -7.65 20.94
C ALA A 343 12.84 -8.49 22.12
N ALA A 344 12.10 -9.54 22.52
CA ALA A 344 12.54 -10.47 23.56
C ALA A 344 13.84 -11.18 23.19
N ALA A 345 13.94 -11.72 21.97
CA ALA A 345 15.11 -12.45 21.49
C ALA A 345 16.39 -11.58 21.48
N THR A 346 16.23 -10.28 21.29
CA THR A 346 17.32 -9.28 21.31
C THR A 346 17.49 -8.60 22.68
N GLY A 347 16.78 -9.07 23.71
CA GLY A 347 17.01 -8.71 25.10
C GLY A 347 16.32 -7.40 25.55
N HIS A 348 15.34 -6.91 24.81
CA HIS A 348 14.55 -5.74 25.22
C HIS A 348 13.44 -6.18 26.17
N SER A 349 13.52 -5.76 27.44
CA SER A 349 12.48 -6.03 28.44
C SER A 349 11.35 -5.00 28.43
N GLN A 350 11.59 -3.83 27.87
CA GLN A 350 10.65 -2.72 27.79
C GLN A 350 10.75 -2.05 26.42
N LEU A 351 9.62 -1.55 25.91
CA LEU A 351 9.59 -0.82 24.64
C LEU A 351 8.98 0.58 24.82
N PRO A 352 9.55 1.60 24.17
CA PRO A 352 8.95 2.92 24.07
C PRO A 352 7.79 2.88 23.06
N VAL A 353 6.58 3.12 23.54
CA VAL A 353 5.35 3.07 22.73
C VAL A 353 4.58 4.38 22.89
N TYR A 354 3.79 4.73 21.88
CA TYR A 354 2.86 5.84 21.97
C TYR A 354 1.70 5.49 22.91
N GLU A 355 1.18 6.50 23.62
CA GLU A 355 -0.07 6.36 24.37
C GLU A 355 -1.22 5.95 23.44
N PRO A 356 -2.12 5.05 23.90
CA PRO A 356 -3.43 4.85 23.29
C PRO A 356 -4.16 6.18 23.11
N VAL A 357 -4.82 6.35 21.96
CA VAL A 357 -5.69 7.51 21.72
C VAL A 357 -6.89 7.39 22.66
N LYS A 358 -7.17 8.46 23.41
CA LYS A 358 -8.35 8.52 24.31
C LYS A 358 -9.57 8.98 23.54
N VAL A 359 -10.59 8.13 23.47
CA VAL A 359 -11.81 8.36 22.70
C VAL A 359 -13.00 8.46 23.64
N ALA A 360 -13.69 9.60 23.67
CA ALA A 360 -15.00 9.72 24.28
C ALA A 360 -16.08 9.41 23.23
N LEU A 361 -17.00 8.51 23.54
CA LEU A 361 -18.04 8.06 22.61
C LEU A 361 -19.43 8.23 23.23
N PHE A 362 -20.36 8.81 22.48
CA PHE A 362 -21.75 8.97 22.90
C PHE A 362 -22.75 8.86 21.75
N SER A 363 -24.01 8.67 22.13
CA SER A 363 -25.17 8.74 21.24
C SER A 363 -26.09 9.87 21.69
N THR A 364 -26.94 10.35 20.79
CA THR A 364 -28.03 11.27 21.12
C THR A 364 -29.20 11.07 20.16
N GLY A 365 -30.35 11.60 20.53
CA GLY A 365 -31.64 11.41 19.85
C GLY A 365 -32.71 10.92 20.81
N ASP A 366 -33.86 11.58 20.81
CA ASP A 366 -35.00 11.25 21.67
C ASP A 366 -35.60 9.87 21.36
N GLU A 367 -35.32 9.34 20.18
CA GLU A 367 -35.73 8.00 19.74
C GLU A 367 -34.79 6.88 20.23
N VAL A 368 -33.60 7.22 20.74
CA VAL A 368 -32.53 6.24 21.03
C VAL A 368 -32.59 5.79 22.49
N PHE A 369 -32.62 4.47 22.71
CA PHE A 369 -32.74 3.85 24.03
C PHE A 369 -31.65 2.81 24.28
N GLU A 370 -31.33 2.62 25.56
CA GLU A 370 -30.32 1.67 26.00
C GLU A 370 -30.79 0.21 25.85
N ILE A 371 -29.87 -0.69 25.51
CA ILE A 371 -30.17 -2.12 25.38
C ILE A 371 -30.66 -2.69 26.72
N GLY A 372 -31.74 -3.46 26.69
CA GLY A 372 -32.34 -4.07 27.88
C GLY A 372 -33.40 -3.20 28.57
N THR A 373 -33.63 -1.97 28.09
CA THR A 373 -34.79 -1.16 28.49
C THR A 373 -36.02 -1.52 27.66
N LYS A 374 -37.22 -1.24 28.18
CA LYS A 374 -38.46 -1.43 27.40
C LYS A 374 -38.58 -0.30 26.38
N LEU A 375 -38.60 -0.64 25.08
CA LEU A 375 -38.80 0.33 24.01
C LEU A 375 -40.23 0.89 24.00
N PRO A 376 -40.40 2.21 23.82
CA PRO A 376 -41.67 2.78 23.36
C PRO A 376 -41.91 2.47 21.88
N ASP A 377 -43.13 2.69 21.40
CA ASP A 377 -43.55 2.32 20.03
C ASP A 377 -42.68 2.93 18.91
N ASN A 378 -42.11 4.11 19.14
CA ASN A 378 -41.22 4.81 18.21
C ASN A 378 -39.74 4.75 18.60
N GLY A 379 -39.39 3.98 19.63
CA GLY A 379 -38.02 3.89 20.13
C GLY A 379 -37.20 2.84 19.40
N ILE A 380 -35.90 3.10 19.26
CA ILE A 380 -34.92 2.17 18.73
C ILE A 380 -33.80 1.96 19.75
N TYR A 381 -33.15 0.80 19.70
CA TYR A 381 -31.96 0.58 20.51
C TYR A 381 -30.74 1.25 19.89
N ASP A 382 -29.86 1.74 20.76
CA ASP A 382 -28.54 2.21 20.37
C ASP A 382 -27.67 1.04 19.89
N VAL A 383 -27.40 0.98 18.58
CA VAL A 383 -26.52 -0.02 17.98
C VAL A 383 -25.15 0.55 17.60
N ASN A 384 -25.09 1.85 17.29
CA ASN A 384 -23.88 2.44 16.73
C ASN A 384 -22.81 2.65 17.79
N ARG A 385 -23.18 3.02 19.03
CA ARG A 385 -22.20 3.17 20.11
C ARG A 385 -21.50 1.86 20.44
N TYR A 386 -22.22 0.74 20.46
CA TYR A 386 -21.63 -0.58 20.67
C TYR A 386 -20.69 -0.98 19.53
N LEU A 387 -21.09 -0.74 18.27
CA LEU A 387 -20.26 -1.00 17.10
C LEU A 387 -18.97 -0.15 17.13
N LEU A 388 -19.10 1.16 17.32
CA LEU A 388 -17.97 2.10 17.34
C LEU A 388 -17.02 1.81 18.50
N LYS A 389 -17.55 1.49 19.69
CA LYS A 389 -16.74 1.09 20.84
C LYS A 389 -15.87 -0.13 20.53
N ALA A 390 -16.43 -1.16 19.91
CA ALA A 390 -15.68 -2.34 19.51
C ALA A 390 -14.60 -2.00 18.46
N LEU A 391 -14.94 -1.20 17.44
CA LEU A 391 -13.97 -0.76 16.42
C LEU A 391 -12.80 0.02 17.02
N TYR A 392 -13.04 0.94 17.95
CA TYR A 392 -11.96 1.69 18.60
C TYR A 392 -11.13 0.84 19.56
N GLN A 393 -11.73 -0.16 20.22
CA GLN A 393 -10.99 -1.13 21.04
C GLN A 393 -10.09 -2.03 20.19
N ASP A 394 -10.55 -2.44 19.00
CA ASP A 394 -9.73 -3.17 18.02
C ASP A 394 -8.58 -2.31 17.46
N LEU A 395 -8.74 -0.98 17.47
CA LEU A 395 -7.68 -0.01 17.16
C LEU A 395 -6.82 0.35 18.40
N HIS A 396 -7.06 -0.30 19.53
CA HIS A 396 -6.34 -0.08 20.80
C HIS A 396 -6.45 1.33 21.36
N CYS A 397 -7.57 2.00 21.11
CA CYS A 397 -7.92 3.23 21.78
C CYS A 397 -8.43 2.96 23.20
N GLU A 398 -8.20 3.92 24.10
CA GLU A 398 -8.86 3.95 25.41
C GLU A 398 -10.23 4.61 25.26
N VAL A 399 -11.31 3.81 25.32
CA VAL A 399 -12.67 4.29 25.05
C VAL A 399 -13.44 4.58 26.33
N THR A 400 -13.83 5.84 26.52
CA THR A 400 -14.80 6.28 27.53
C THR A 400 -16.20 6.34 26.91
N ASP A 401 -17.08 5.49 27.41
CA ASP A 401 -18.48 5.43 26.97
C ASP A 401 -19.33 6.38 27.81
N LEU A 402 -19.79 7.48 27.20
CA LEU A 402 -20.61 8.50 27.85
C LEU A 402 -22.11 8.20 27.79
N GLY A 403 -22.51 7.07 27.17
CA GLY A 403 -23.90 6.67 27.06
C GLY A 403 -24.71 7.49 26.05
N ILE A 404 -26.02 7.58 26.31
CA ILE A 404 -26.97 8.39 25.52
C ILE A 404 -27.15 9.73 26.20
N ILE A 405 -26.72 10.80 25.55
CA ILE A 405 -26.84 12.17 26.04
C ILE A 405 -28.15 12.76 25.51
N ALA A 406 -28.92 13.39 26.41
CA ALA A 406 -30.16 14.05 26.04
C ALA A 406 -29.92 15.15 25.00
N ASP A 407 -30.78 15.21 23.98
CA ASP A 407 -30.65 16.13 22.84
C ASP A 407 -31.09 17.56 23.22
N ASN A 408 -30.32 18.19 24.10
CA ASN A 408 -30.50 19.58 24.50
C ASN A 408 -29.14 20.25 24.73
N TYR A 409 -29.12 21.56 24.52
CA TYR A 409 -27.91 22.37 24.57
C TYR A 409 -27.10 22.19 25.87
N ASP A 410 -27.74 22.28 27.05
CA ASP A 410 -27.02 22.27 28.33
C ASP A 410 -26.34 20.92 28.63
N SER A 411 -27.04 19.83 28.29
CA SER A 411 -26.55 18.46 28.48
C SER A 411 -25.39 18.16 27.55
N LEU A 412 -25.52 18.50 26.26
CA LEU A 412 -24.47 18.36 25.26
C LEU A 412 -23.26 19.24 25.57
N TYR A 413 -23.47 20.51 25.94
CA TYR A 413 -22.40 21.44 26.31
C TYR A 413 -21.57 20.92 27.47
N THR A 414 -22.23 20.47 28.54
CA THR A 414 -21.55 19.94 29.73
C THR A 414 -20.72 18.71 29.38
N ALA A 415 -21.29 17.77 28.64
CA ALA A 415 -20.61 16.53 28.27
C ALA A 415 -19.42 16.77 27.33
N LEU A 416 -19.62 17.54 26.25
CA LEU A 416 -18.58 17.84 25.27
C LEU A 416 -17.44 18.67 25.87
N SER A 417 -17.76 19.66 26.71
CA SER A 417 -16.75 20.45 27.43
C SER A 417 -15.90 19.56 28.33
N ASN A 418 -16.52 18.71 29.16
CA ASN A 418 -15.79 17.80 30.05
C ASN A 418 -14.94 16.77 29.28
N ALA A 419 -15.48 16.23 28.19
CA ALA A 419 -14.77 15.26 27.35
C ALA A 419 -13.55 15.90 26.67
N ALA A 420 -13.66 17.14 26.18
CA ALA A 420 -12.60 17.88 25.51
C ALA A 420 -11.39 18.23 26.41
N HIS A 421 -11.50 18.08 27.73
CA HIS A 421 -10.37 18.27 28.64
C HIS A 421 -9.53 17.00 28.84
N ASN A 422 -10.10 15.82 28.61
CA ASN A 422 -9.50 14.54 29.03
C ASN A 422 -9.32 13.54 27.89
N HIS A 423 -9.80 13.85 26.68
CA HIS A 423 -9.79 12.96 25.53
C HIS A 423 -9.16 13.63 24.30
N ASP A 424 -8.63 12.81 23.42
CA ASP A 424 -7.99 13.24 22.19
C ASP A 424 -8.99 13.30 21.03
N LEU A 425 -10.02 12.46 21.09
CA LEU A 425 -11.11 12.37 20.13
C LEU A 425 -12.44 12.23 20.86
N ILE A 426 -13.45 12.97 20.41
CA ILE A 426 -14.84 12.79 20.79
C ILE A 426 -15.59 12.32 19.55
N VAL A 427 -16.37 11.26 19.68
CA VAL A 427 -17.17 10.69 18.60
C VAL A 427 -18.63 10.67 19.00
N THR A 428 -19.49 11.16 18.12
CA THR A 428 -20.93 10.97 18.24
C THR A 428 -21.45 10.00 17.18
N SER A 429 -22.35 9.12 17.57
CA SER A 429 -22.93 8.15 16.64
C SER A 429 -24.24 8.62 15.99
N GLY A 430 -24.69 9.84 16.30
CA GLY A 430 -25.95 10.41 15.82
C GLY A 430 -26.01 11.94 16.05
N GLY A 431 -26.97 12.60 15.42
CA GLY A 431 -27.31 14.00 15.73
C GLY A 431 -26.54 15.11 15.01
N ALA A 432 -25.47 14.84 14.25
CA ALA A 432 -24.77 15.89 13.49
C ALA A 432 -25.51 16.22 12.17
N SER A 433 -26.52 17.09 12.24
CA SER A 433 -27.36 17.51 11.11
C SER A 433 -27.10 18.97 10.75
N THR A 434 -27.15 19.32 9.47
CA THR A 434 -26.93 20.71 9.01
C THR A 434 -28.16 21.62 9.20
N GLY A 435 -29.03 21.35 10.19
CA GLY A 435 -30.29 22.06 10.40
C GLY A 435 -30.18 23.19 11.43
N ASP A 436 -30.97 24.25 11.27
CA ASP A 436 -31.00 25.44 12.14
C ASP A 436 -31.35 25.14 13.62
N HIS A 437 -31.80 23.93 13.93
CA HIS A 437 -32.15 23.46 15.28
C HIS A 437 -31.19 22.39 15.83
N ASP A 438 -30.01 22.18 15.21
CA ASP A 438 -29.04 21.21 15.72
C ASP A 438 -28.27 21.77 16.94
N HIS A 439 -28.58 21.24 18.12
CA HIS A 439 -27.91 21.59 19.37
C HIS A 439 -26.42 21.22 19.36
N ILE A 440 -26.02 20.14 18.68
CA ILE A 440 -24.62 19.74 18.56
C ILE A 440 -23.85 20.82 17.80
N HIS A 441 -24.34 21.27 16.64
CA HIS A 441 -23.67 22.31 15.87
C HIS A 441 -23.49 23.61 16.67
N GLN A 442 -24.51 24.02 17.43
CA GLN A 442 -24.43 25.20 18.31
C GLN A 442 -23.39 25.02 19.43
N VAL A 443 -23.39 23.88 20.11
CA VAL A 443 -22.42 23.59 21.18
C VAL A 443 -21.00 23.55 20.62
N LEU A 444 -20.77 22.85 19.51
CA LEU A 444 -19.46 22.74 18.91
C LEU A 444 -18.93 24.09 18.40
N SER A 445 -19.79 24.94 17.82
CA SER A 445 -19.42 26.30 17.41
C SER A 445 -19.01 27.20 18.59
N ASN A 446 -19.52 26.91 19.80
CA ASN A 446 -19.13 27.62 21.02
C ASN A 446 -17.86 27.04 21.67
N LEU A 447 -17.56 25.76 21.46
CA LEU A 447 -16.42 25.07 22.06
C LEU A 447 -15.18 25.03 21.16
N GLY A 448 -15.32 25.31 19.86
CA GLY A 448 -14.21 25.29 18.92
C GLY A 448 -14.60 25.55 17.47
N GLN A 449 -13.88 24.94 16.54
CA GLN A 449 -14.07 25.08 15.09
C GLN A 449 -14.70 23.82 14.51
N VAL A 450 -15.69 23.98 13.64
CA VAL A 450 -16.42 22.86 13.03
C VAL A 450 -16.50 23.03 11.53
N HIS A 451 -16.29 21.93 10.84
CA HIS A 451 -16.54 21.75 9.43
C HIS A 451 -17.72 20.81 9.26
N ALA A 452 -18.80 21.32 8.67
CA ALA A 452 -19.94 20.52 8.25
C ALA A 452 -19.83 20.29 6.74
N TRP A 453 -19.66 19.03 6.33
CA TRP A 453 -19.54 18.65 4.93
C TRP A 453 -20.72 17.81 4.46
N ARG A 454 -21.05 17.97 3.18
CA ARG A 454 -21.93 17.06 2.44
C ARG A 454 -21.07 16.23 1.50
N VAL A 455 -20.74 15.02 1.91
CA VAL A 455 -19.82 14.13 1.22
C VAL A 455 -20.54 13.37 0.10
N ALA A 456 -19.88 13.25 -1.05
CA ALA A 456 -20.36 12.53 -2.23
C ALA A 456 -20.27 10.99 -2.05
N ILE A 457 -20.87 10.48 -0.99
CA ILE A 457 -20.97 9.04 -0.68
C ILE A 457 -22.43 8.62 -0.49
N LYS A 458 -22.68 7.32 -0.57
CA LYS A 458 -23.96 6.72 -0.22
C LYS A 458 -23.72 5.36 0.46
N PRO A 459 -24.26 5.11 1.66
CA PRO A 459 -24.96 6.07 2.55
C PRO A 459 -24.00 7.09 3.23
N GLY A 460 -24.54 7.99 4.09
CA GLY A 460 -23.72 8.80 5.01
C GLY A 460 -23.26 10.18 4.51
N ARG A 461 -24.13 10.95 3.84
CA ARG A 461 -23.73 12.25 3.24
C ARG A 461 -23.29 13.32 4.25
N PRO A 462 -24.03 13.59 5.34
CA PRO A 462 -23.61 14.60 6.31
C PRO A 462 -22.44 14.05 7.13
N LEU A 463 -21.40 14.86 7.29
CA LEU A 463 -20.28 14.60 8.19
C LEU A 463 -19.94 15.90 8.92
N ALA A 464 -19.88 15.85 10.25
CA ALA A 464 -19.28 16.89 11.05
C ALA A 464 -17.87 16.46 11.43
N PHE A 465 -16.95 17.40 11.40
CA PHE A 465 -15.59 17.21 11.88
C PHE A 465 -15.12 18.53 12.46
N GLY A 466 -14.44 18.50 13.59
CA GLY A 466 -14.02 19.74 14.22
C GLY A 466 -12.89 19.57 15.20
N THR A 467 -12.47 20.69 15.73
CA THR A 467 -11.49 20.78 16.79
C THR A 467 -12.05 21.60 17.95
N LEU A 468 -11.86 21.10 19.16
CA LEU A 468 -12.32 21.70 20.41
C LEU A 468 -11.13 22.04 21.30
N ASN A 469 -11.36 22.90 22.29
CA ASN A 469 -10.35 23.24 23.32
C ASN A 469 -9.02 23.73 22.72
N ASN A 470 -9.07 24.79 21.89
CA ASN A 470 -7.91 25.36 21.19
C ASN A 470 -7.13 24.34 20.35
N GLU A 471 -7.84 23.57 19.52
CA GLU A 471 -7.25 22.60 18.58
C GLU A 471 -6.58 21.38 19.23
N GLN A 472 -6.89 21.09 20.50
CA GLN A 472 -6.30 19.96 21.23
C GLN A 472 -7.10 18.67 21.14
N THR A 473 -8.42 18.75 20.95
CA THR A 473 -9.31 17.59 20.86
C THR A 473 -10.06 17.59 19.55
N LEU A 474 -10.11 16.45 18.88
CA LEU A 474 -10.88 16.26 17.66
C LEU A 474 -12.33 15.90 17.99
N PHE A 475 -13.26 16.30 17.12
CA PHE A 475 -14.65 15.88 17.15
C PHE A 475 -15.03 15.23 15.82
N LEU A 476 -15.76 14.10 15.89
CA LEU A 476 -16.27 13.36 14.74
C LEU A 476 -17.75 12.98 14.92
#